data_AF-A0A1I3DT54-F1
#
_entry.id   AF-A0A1I3DT54-F1
#
_cell.length_a   1.000
_cell.length_b   1.000
_cell.length_c   1.000
_cell.angle_alpha   90.00
_cell.angle_beta   90.00
_cell.angle_gamma   90.00
#
_symmetry.space_group_name_H-M   'P 1'
#
loop_
_entity.id
_entity.type
_entity.pdbx_description
1 polymer ?
#
loop_
_entity_poly.entity_id
_entity_poly.type
_entity_poly.pdbx_seq_one_letter_code
_entity_poly.pdbx_strand_id
1 'polypeptide(L)' 'MTNNHSNIKRKQAKHLSDIQRGRLEEMAKEGKLSQTKMALELGVDQSTVSRELRRGKVRQMAYDRSYYEC' A
#
# COMPACT_ATOMS: atom_id res chain seq x y z
N MET A 1 -4.34 -29.40 25.12
CA MET A 1 -5.19 -28.41 24.43
C MET A 1 -4.39 -27.13 24.26
N THR A 2 -4.14 -26.66 23.04
CA THR A 2 -3.35 -25.45 22.79
C THR A 2 -4.27 -24.23 22.70
N ASN A 3 -4.21 -23.34 23.69
CA ASN A 3 -4.99 -22.09 23.70
C ASN A 3 -4.30 -21.05 22.81
N ASN A 4 -4.87 -20.80 21.63
CA ASN A 4 -4.43 -19.72 20.75
C ASN A 4 -4.94 -18.35 21.28
N HIS A 5 -4.10 -17.64 22.02
CA HIS A 5 -4.37 -16.31 22.58
C HIS A 5 -4.18 -15.18 21.53
N SER A 6 -4.84 -15.24 20.38
CA SER A 6 -4.73 -14.18 19.37
C SER A 6 -5.94 -13.23 19.42
N ASN A 7 -5.74 -11.99 19.91
CA ASN A 7 -6.73 -10.90 19.83
C ASN A 7 -6.84 -10.26 18.42
N ILE A 8 -6.24 -10.87 17.40
CA ILE A 8 -6.13 -10.30 16.06
C ILE A 8 -7.43 -10.59 15.30
N LYS A 9 -8.32 -9.58 15.23
CA LYS A 9 -9.44 -9.58 14.28
C LYS A 9 -8.84 -9.64 12.88
N ARG A 10 -9.03 -10.76 12.17
CA ARG A 10 -8.61 -10.90 10.76
C ARG A 10 -9.48 -9.97 9.90
N LYS A 11 -9.03 -8.72 9.70
CA LYS A 11 -9.53 -7.89 8.59
C LYS A 11 -9.07 -8.58 7.31
N GLN A 12 -10.02 -8.97 6.46
CA GLN A 12 -9.69 -9.42 5.11
C GLN A 12 -8.95 -8.28 4.42
N ALA A 13 -7.71 -8.51 4.01
CA ALA A 13 -6.91 -7.52 3.34
C ALA A 13 -7.57 -7.21 1.98
N LYS A 14 -8.37 -6.14 1.93
CA LYS A 14 -8.98 -5.68 0.70
C LYS A 14 -7.90 -4.94 -0.09
N HIS A 15 -7.54 -5.47 -1.25
CA HIS A 15 -6.70 -4.75 -2.20
C HIS A 15 -7.45 -3.53 -2.73
N LEU A 16 -6.71 -2.46 -3.05
CA LEU A 16 -7.26 -1.32 -3.78
C LEU A 16 -7.74 -1.79 -5.15
N SER A 17 -8.90 -1.29 -5.59
CA SER A 17 -9.33 -1.48 -6.98
C SER A 17 -8.42 -0.70 -7.93
N ASP A 18 -8.41 -1.08 -9.21
CA ASP A 18 -7.56 -0.42 -10.20
C ASP A 18 -7.88 1.08 -10.34
N ILE A 19 -9.16 1.46 -10.18
CA ILE A 19 -9.60 2.86 -10.16
C ILE A 19 -9.00 3.60 -8.96
N GLN A 20 -9.03 3.00 -7.78
CA GLN A 20 -8.45 3.62 -6.59
C GLN A 20 -6.92 3.69 -6.69
N ARG A 21 -6.28 2.72 -7.33
CA ARG A 21 -4.84 2.74 -7.61
C ARG A 21 -4.48 3.89 -8.54
N GLY A 22 -5.22 4.09 -9.64
CA GLY A 22 -5.01 5.22 -10.55
C GLY A 22 -5.15 6.58 -9.85
N ARG A 23 -6.20 6.75 -9.02
CA ARG A 23 -6.37 7.97 -8.21
C ARG A 23 -5.22 8.17 -7.22
N LEU A 24 -4.76 7.10 -6.57
CA LEU A 24 -3.63 7.17 -5.65
C LEU A 24 -2.34 7.62 -6.36
N GLU A 25 -2.11 7.12 -7.58
CA GLU A 25 -0.95 7.51 -8.40
C GLU A 25 -1.01 8.99 -8.80
N GLU A 26 -2.18 9.51 -9.18
CA GLU A 26 -2.36 10.94 -9.45
C GLU A 26 -2.05 11.79 -8.22
N MET A 27 -2.64 11.45 -7.07
CA MET A 27 -2.40 12.14 -5.79
C MET A 27 -0.92 12.08 -5.37
N ALA A 28 -0.24 10.96 -5.66
CA ALA A 28 1.17 10.78 -5.37
C ALA A 28 2.07 11.60 -6.31
N LYS A 29 1.70 11.74 -7.58
CA LYS A 29 2.39 12.58 -8.57
C LYS A 29 2.24 14.06 -8.24
N GLU A 30 1.08 14.50 -7.76
CA GLU A 30 0.87 15.87 -7.30
C GLU A 30 1.72 16.23 -6.08
N GLY A 31 2.04 15.25 -5.22
CA GLY A 31 2.97 15.42 -4.09
C GLY A 31 2.48 16.32 -2.96
N LYS A 32 1.24 16.81 -3.02
CA LYS A 32 0.66 17.77 -2.05
C LYS A 32 0.04 17.10 -0.82
N LEU A 33 -0.30 15.82 -0.90
CA LEU A 33 -1.09 15.12 0.11
C LEU A 33 -0.23 14.14 0.91
N SER A 34 -0.42 14.13 2.23
CA SER A 34 0.16 13.10 3.11
C SER A 34 -0.53 11.75 2.89
N GLN A 35 0.14 10.66 3.24
CA GLN A 35 -0.41 9.31 3.14
C GLN A 35 -1.71 9.14 3.93
N THR A 36 -1.86 9.84 5.06
CA THR A 36 -3.08 9.85 5.86
C THR A 36 -4.24 10.56 5.15
N LYS A 37 -3.98 11.67 4.46
CA LYS A 37 -5.01 12.38 3.67
C LYS A 37 -5.42 11.57 2.44
N MET A 38 -4.47 10.96 1.75
CA MET A 38 -4.76 10.05 0.63
C MET A 38 -5.62 8.85 1.07
N ALA A 39 -5.35 8.32 2.26
CA ALA A 39 -6.09 7.20 2.82
C ALA A 39 -7.55 7.58 3.17
N LEU A 40 -7.75 8.77 3.74
CA LEU A 40 -9.09 9.33 4.02
C LEU A 40 -9.90 9.51 2.73
N GLU A 41 -9.30 10.10 1.70
CA GLU A 41 -9.95 10.34 0.40
C GLU A 41 -10.37 9.04 -0.29
N LEU A 42 -9.51 8.02 -0.23
CA LEU A 42 -9.74 6.72 -0.86
C LEU A 42 -10.59 5.78 0.00
N GLY A 43 -10.89 6.16 1.25
CA GLY A 43 -11.62 5.32 2.22
C GLY A 43 -10.87 4.04 2.61
N VAL A 44 -9.53 4.08 2.63
CA VAL A 44 -8.68 2.93 2.95
C VAL A 44 -7.79 3.21 4.16
N ASP A 45 -7.23 2.16 4.75
CA ASP A 45 -6.24 2.31 5.82
C ASP A 45 -4.94 2.94 5.27
N GLN A 46 -4.27 3.81 6.05
CA GLN A 46 -3.01 4.46 5.65
C GLN A 46 -1.91 3.44 5.32
N SER A 47 -1.92 2.28 6.00
CA SER A 47 -0.99 1.19 5.72
C SER A 47 -1.15 0.63 4.30
N THR A 48 -2.36 0.68 3.72
CA THR A 48 -2.63 0.26 2.35
C THR A 48 -2.02 1.25 1.35
N VAL A 49 -2.19 2.55 1.57
CA VAL A 49 -1.57 3.61 0.76
C VAL A 49 -0.04 3.50 0.80
N SER A 50 0.55 3.32 1.98
CA SER A 50 1.99 3.14 2.14
C SER A 50 2.52 1.95 1.35
N ARG A 51 1.80 0.82 1.38
CA ARG A 51 2.18 -0.40 0.64
C ARG A 51 2.10 -0.21 -0.87
N GLU A 52 1.07 0.43 -1.39
CA GLU A 52 0.95 0.68 -2.84
C GLU A 52 1.98 1.70 -3.33
N LEU A 53 2.21 2.79 -2.60
CA LEU A 53 3.28 3.75 -2.93
C LEU A 53 4.66 3.09 -2.92
N ARG A 54 4.87 2.15 -2.00
CA ARG A 54 6.08 1.33 -1.96
C ARG A 54 6.15 0.38 -3.16
N ARG A 55 5.05 -0.29 -3.54
CA ARG A 55 5.03 -1.16 -4.74
C ARG A 55 5.37 -0.40 -6.02
N GLY A 56 4.84 0.81 -6.20
CA GLY A 56 5.13 1.66 -7.36
C GLY A 56 6.49 2.37 -7.33
N LYS A 57 7.29 2.20 -6.27
CA LYS A 57 8.60 2.85 -6.12
C LYS A 57 9.73 1.90 -5.73
N VAL A 58 9.43 0.66 -5.36
CA VAL A 58 10.45 -0.27 -4.90
C VAL A 58 11.24 -0.72 -6.11
N ARG A 59 12.46 -0.18 -6.18
CA ARG A 59 13.57 -0.78 -6.88
C ARG A 59 13.60 -2.27 -6.51
N GLN A 60 13.18 -3.12 -7.42
CA GLN A 60 13.24 -4.56 -7.16
C GLN A 60 14.69 -4.99 -7.33
N MET A 61 15.25 -5.56 -6.27
CA MET A 61 16.56 -6.19 -6.36
C MET A 61 16.37 -7.52 -7.07
N ALA A 62 17.00 -7.66 -8.23
CA ALA A 62 17.03 -8.89 -8.98
C ALA A 62 18.06 -9.87 -8.42
N TYR A 63 18.02 -11.11 -8.93
CA TYR A 63 18.90 -12.18 -8.47
C TYR A 63 20.40 -11.84 -8.60
N ASP A 64 20.75 -11.04 -9.60
CA ASP A 64 22.09 -10.52 -9.86
C ASP A 64 22.47 -9.29 -9.01
N ARG A 65 21.63 -8.93 -8.02
CA ARG A 65 21.75 -7.73 -7.16
C ARG A 65 21.67 -6.41 -7.95
N SER A 66 21.24 -6.44 -9.20
CA SER A 66 20.87 -5.23 -9.92
C SER A 66 19.51 -4.73 -9.43
N TYR A 67 19.27 -3.43 -9.59
CA TYR A 67 18.01 -2.81 -9.22
C TYR A 67 17.28 -2.36 -10.48
N TYR A 68 16.09 -2.88 -10.72
CA TYR A 68 15.22 -2.37 -11.78
C TYR A 68 14.20 -1.41 -11.17
N GLU A 69 14.06 -0.25 -11.80
CA GLU A 69 12.92 0.63 -11.58
C GLU A 69 11.74 0.04 -12.36
N CYS A 70 10.65 -0.26 -11.66
CA CYS A 70 9.41 -0.74 -12.27
C CYS A 70 8.62 0.42 -12.87
#